data_AF-A0A6N4DFR2-F1
#
_entry.id   AF-A0A6N4DFR2-F1
#
_cell.length_a   1.000
_cell.length_b   1.000
_cell.length_c   1.000
_cell.angle_alpha   90.00
_cell.angle_beta   90.00
_cell.angle_gamma   90.00
#
_symmetry.space_group_name_H-M   'P 1'
#
loop_
_entity.id
_entity.type
_entity.pdbx_description
1 polymer ?
#
loop_
_entity_poly.entity_id
_entity_poly.type
_entity_poly.pdbx_seq_one_letter_code
_entity_poly.pdbx_strand_id
1 'polypeptide(L)'
;MSKKVTIFGLHAVRALLQNHPERLVELYATKERQDQPLQALIQQAQRMGTRPQFVPKQSLDKRAEGGNHQGIVVVCLEAPQLTEDDLEKLVTERGRQTLLLVLDNVTDSHNLGAC
;
A
#
# COMPACT_ATOMS: atom_id res chain seq x y z
N MET A 1 13.80 4.86 -13.81
CA MET A 1 12.46 4.23 -13.77
C MET A 1 12.24 3.72 -12.37
N SER A 2 11.25 4.21 -11.62
CA SER A 2 10.97 3.67 -10.28
C SER A 2 10.57 2.20 -10.35
N LYS A 3 11.10 1.40 -9.44
CA LYS A 3 10.78 -0.02 -9.31
C LYS A 3 9.30 -0.19 -8.98
N LYS A 4 8.67 -1.23 -9.53
CA LYS A 4 7.29 -1.61 -9.21
C LYS A 4 7.29 -2.67 -8.12
N VAL A 5 6.32 -2.58 -7.21
CA VAL A 5 6.08 -3.55 -6.14
C VAL A 5 4.60 -3.95 -6.12
N THR A 6 4.34 -5.16 -5.62
CA THR A 6 2.98 -5.67 -5.43
C THR A 6 2.57 -5.52 -3.98
N ILE A 7 1.39 -4.94 -3.72
CA ILE A 7 0.78 -4.94 -2.39
C ILE A 7 -0.64 -5.50 -2.48
N PHE A 8 -1.13 -6.07 -1.38
CA PHE A 8 -2.42 -6.75 -1.35
C PHE A 8 -3.08 -6.62 0.03
N GLY A 9 -4.38 -6.94 0.09
CA GLY A 9 -5.19 -6.77 1.29
C GLY A 9 -5.84 -5.38 1.38
N LEU A 10 -6.99 -5.31 2.06
CA LEU A 10 -7.83 -4.11 2.09
C LEU A 10 -7.15 -2.92 2.76
N HIS A 11 -6.39 -3.16 3.85
CA HIS A 11 -5.75 -2.08 4.63
C HIS A 11 -4.58 -1.45 3.86
N ALA A 12 -3.67 -2.27 3.33
CA ALA A 12 -2.52 -1.80 2.57
C ALA A 12 -2.96 -1.03 1.31
N VAL A 13 -3.95 -1.58 0.58
CA VAL A 13 -4.49 -0.90 -0.60
C VAL A 13 -5.21 0.39 -0.22
N ARG A 14 -6.02 0.41 0.85
CA ARG A 14 -6.65 1.66 1.33
C ARG A 14 -5.62 2.73 1.67
N ALA A 15 -4.57 2.37 2.42
CA ALA A 15 -3.52 3.30 2.81
C ALA A 15 -2.78 3.87 1.58
N LEU A 16 -2.51 3.05 0.56
CA LEU A 16 -1.96 3.52 -0.71
C LEU A 16 -2.89 4.53 -1.38
N LEU A 17 -4.17 4.18 -1.56
CA LEU A 17 -5.13 5.05 -2.25
C LEU A 17 -5.40 6.37 -1.50
N GLN A 18 -5.28 6.40 -0.18
CA GLN A 18 -5.53 7.59 0.63
C GLN A 18 -4.31 8.51 0.72
N ASN A 19 -3.12 7.96 0.90
CA ASN A 19 -1.93 8.76 1.19
C ASN A 19 -1.04 8.99 -0.04
N HIS A 20 -1.01 8.03 -0.97
CA HIS A 20 -0.13 8.07 -2.15
C HIS A 20 -0.81 7.51 -3.41
N PRO A 21 -1.97 8.05 -3.82
CA PRO A 21 -2.71 7.55 -4.98
C PRO A 21 -1.90 7.62 -6.29
N GLU A 22 -0.97 8.55 -6.42
CA GLU A 22 -0.08 8.73 -7.57
C GLU A 22 0.83 7.52 -7.84
N ARG A 23 1.04 6.68 -6.82
CA ARG A 23 1.86 5.46 -6.95
C ARG A 23 1.09 4.29 -7.56
N LEU A 24 -0.24 4.34 -7.62
CA LEU A 24 -1.05 3.25 -8.17
C LEU A 24 -0.80 3.10 -9.68
N VAL A 25 -0.43 1.89 -10.12
CA VAL A 25 -0.21 1.59 -11.54
C VAL A 25 -1.29 0.65 -12.07
N GLU A 26 -1.53 -0.47 -11.39
CA GLU A 26 -2.51 -1.47 -11.79
C GLU A 26 -3.31 -1.96 -10.58
N LEU A 27 -4.59 -2.26 -10.79
CA LEU A 27 -5.46 -2.85 -9.78
C LEU A 27 -6.13 -4.11 -10.32
N TYR A 28 -6.03 -5.18 -9.54
CA TYR A 28 -6.65 -6.48 -9.78
C TYR A 28 -7.63 -6.78 -8.65
N ALA A 29 -8.83 -7.24 -9.00
CA ALA A 29 -9.84 -7.63 -8.04
C ALA A 29 -10.57 -8.89 -8.50
N THR A 30 -11.21 -9.61 -7.59
CA THR A 30 -12.09 -10.74 -7.95
C THR A 30 -13.56 -10.31 -7.98
N LYS A 31 -14.36 -10.93 -8.84
CA LYS A 31 -15.83 -10.82 -8.82
C LYS A 31 -16.50 -11.77 -7.84
N GLU A 32 -15.74 -12.73 -7.30
CA GLU A 32 -16.23 -13.74 -6.34
C GLU A 32 -16.52 -13.14 -4.96
N ARG A 33 -16.05 -11.92 -4.69
CA ARG A 33 -16.29 -11.16 -3.46
C ARG A 33 -16.88 -9.80 -3.81
N GLN A 34 -18.00 -9.42 -3.17
CA GLN A 34 -18.77 -8.22 -3.52
C GLN A 34 -19.22 -7.40 -2.30
N ASP A 35 -18.59 -7.60 -1.14
CA ASP A 35 -18.87 -6.81 0.05
C ASP A 35 -18.45 -5.33 -0.11
N GLN A 36 -19.10 -4.47 0.67
CA GLN A 36 -18.89 -3.02 0.61
C GLN A 36 -17.42 -2.58 0.73
N PRO A 37 -16.60 -3.10 1.66
CA PRO A 37 -15.20 -2.70 1.79
C PRO A 37 -14.38 -2.86 0.51
N LEU A 38 -14.54 -3.97 -0.20
CA LEU A 38 -13.84 -4.22 -1.46
C LEU A 38 -14.36 -3.30 -2.56
N GLN A 39 -15.68 -3.19 -2.70
CA GLN A 39 -16.31 -2.34 -3.72
C GLN A 39 -15.95 -0.87 -3.55
N ALA A 40 -15.84 -0.37 -2.32
CA ALA A 40 -15.41 0.99 -2.03
C ALA A 40 -14.00 1.29 -2.56
N LEU A 41 -13.05 0.36 -2.38
CA LEU A 41 -11.68 0.52 -2.90
C LEU A 41 -11.63 0.47 -4.43
N ILE A 42 -12.39 -0.44 -5.04
CA ILE A 42 -12.50 -0.52 -6.50
C ILE A 42 -13.04 0.79 -7.06
N GLN A 43 -14.13 1.33 -6.49
CA GLN A 43 -14.70 2.60 -6.92
C GLN A 43 -13.76 3.78 -6.70
N GLN A 44 -13.02 3.80 -5.57
CA GLN A 44 -12.03 4.84 -5.30
C GLN A 44 -10.93 4.85 -6.37
N ALA A 45 -10.37 3.69 -6.71
CA ALA A 45 -9.38 3.59 -7.77
C ALA A 45 -9.93 3.96 -9.16
N GLN A 46 -11.18 3.60 -9.46
CA GLN A 46 -11.85 4.02 -10.70
C GLN A 46 -11.99 5.54 -10.81
N ARG A 47 -12.35 6.22 -9.71
CA ARG A 47 -12.42 7.69 -9.67
C ARG A 47 -11.06 8.36 -9.89
N MET A 48 -9.97 7.66 -9.56
CA MET A 48 -8.59 8.09 -9.82
C MET A 48 -8.12 7.77 -11.25
N GLY A 49 -8.98 7.18 -12.09
CA GLY A 49 -8.67 6.85 -13.48
C GLY A 49 -8.09 5.44 -13.69
N THR A 50 -7.89 4.66 -12.62
CA THR A 50 -7.40 3.28 -12.73
C THR A 50 -8.55 2.31 -12.90
N ARG A 51 -8.60 1.64 -14.05
CA ARG A 51 -9.62 0.62 -14.33
C ARG A 51 -9.28 -0.70 -13.64
N PRO A 52 -10.20 -1.30 -12.85
CA PRO A 52 -9.99 -2.59 -12.22
C PRO A 52 -9.93 -3.70 -13.26
N GLN A 53 -8.95 -4.59 -13.12
CA GLN A 53 -8.92 -5.85 -13.86
C GLN A 53 -9.53 -6.95 -13.00
N PHE A 54 -10.70 -7.43 -13.43
CA PHE A 54 -11.36 -8.53 -12.74
C PHE A 54 -10.75 -9.86 -13.14
N VAL A 55 -10.18 -10.58 -12.18
CA VAL A 55 -9.49 -11.86 -12.39
C VAL A 55 -10.00 -12.94 -11.42
N PRO A 56 -9.88 -14.23 -11.76
CA PRO A 56 -10.19 -15.32 -10.84
C PRO A 56 -9.36 -15.22 -9.55
N LYS A 57 -9.89 -15.71 -8.43
CA LYS A 57 -9.18 -15.75 -7.14
C LYS A 57 -7.79 -16.37 -7.27
N GLN A 58 -7.64 -17.46 -8.02
CA GLN A 58 -6.34 -18.12 -8.22
C GLN A 58 -5.28 -17.22 -8.86
N SER A 59 -5.69 -16.24 -9.68
CA SER A 59 -4.77 -15.24 -10.23
C SER A 59 -4.31 -14.24 -9.16
N LEU A 60 -5.17 -13.90 -8.20
CA LEU A 60 -4.79 -13.08 -7.05
C LEU A 60 -3.87 -13.85 -6.10
N ASP A 61 -4.14 -15.12 -5.83
CA ASP A 61 -3.29 -16.00 -5.00
C ASP A 61 -1.85 -16.04 -5.54
N LYS A 62 -1.69 -16.20 -6.86
CA LYS A 62 -0.38 -16.17 -7.53
C LYS A 62 0.33 -14.82 -7.40
N ARG A 63 -0.40 -13.72 -7.59
CA ARG A 63 0.15 -12.35 -7.50
C ARG A 63 0.52 -11.95 -6.07
N ALA A 64 -0.20 -12.48 -5.08
CA ALA A 64 0.05 -12.25 -3.68
C ALA A 64 1.04 -13.25 -3.06
N GLU A 65 1.65 -14.14 -3.87
CA GLU A 65 2.58 -15.18 -3.42
C GLU A 65 2.01 -16.03 -2.28
N GLY A 66 0.70 -16.34 -2.34
CA GLY A 66 -0.02 -17.08 -1.30
C GLY A 66 -0.44 -16.26 -0.07
N GLY A 67 -0.17 -14.96 -0.04
CA GLY A 67 -0.60 -14.05 1.02
C GLY A 67 -2.12 -13.79 1.04
N ASN A 68 -2.63 -13.30 2.17
CA ASN A 68 -4.05 -12.98 2.35
C ASN A 68 -4.45 -11.70 1.60
N HIS A 69 -4.71 -11.81 0.30
CA HIS A 69 -5.04 -10.68 -0.56
C HIS A 69 -6.43 -10.07 -0.32
N GLN A 70 -7.34 -10.77 0.36
CA GLN A 70 -8.70 -10.30 0.67
C GLN A 70 -9.57 -9.90 -0.54
N GLY A 71 -9.12 -10.19 -1.76
CA GLY A 71 -9.87 -10.02 -3.01
C GLY A 71 -9.39 -8.86 -3.85
N ILE A 72 -8.27 -8.25 -3.46
CA ILE A 72 -7.64 -7.12 -4.14
C ILE A 72 -6.12 -7.23 -4.11
N VAL A 73 -5.49 -6.93 -5.23
CA VAL A 73 -4.03 -6.82 -5.39
C VAL A 73 -3.77 -5.58 -6.25
N VAL A 74 -2.77 -4.79 -5.90
CA VAL A 74 -2.34 -3.65 -6.73
C VAL A 74 -0.86 -3.73 -7.00
N VAL A 75 -0.47 -3.26 -8.19
CA VAL A 75 0.92 -2.96 -8.51
C VAL A 75 1.08 -1.46 -8.37
N CYS A 76 2.07 -1.04 -7.60
CA CYS A 76 2.37 0.36 -7.38
C CYS A 76 3.87 0.64 -7.56
N LEU A 77 4.21 1.91 -7.71
CA LEU A 77 5.59 2.36 -7.62
C LEU A 77 6.08 2.17 -6.17
N GLU A 78 7.31 1.69 -6.02
CA GLU A 78 7.97 1.57 -4.71
C GLU A 78 8.01 2.94 -4.02
N ALA A 79 7.80 2.94 -2.70
CA ALA A 79 7.89 4.18 -1.93
C ALA A 79 9.33 4.71 -2.00
N PRO A 80 9.53 6.03 -2.07
CA PRO A 80 10.87 6.58 -1.89
C PRO A 80 11.38 6.17 -0.50
N GLN A 81 12.60 5.65 -0.45
CA GLN A 81 13.29 5.40 0.80
C GLN A 81 13.86 6.72 1.31
N LEU A 82 13.59 7.02 2.58
CA LEU A 82 14.20 8.15 3.27
C LEU A 82 15.52 7.71 3.89
N THR A 83 16.51 8.60 3.88
CA THR A 83 17.82 8.39 4.51
C THR A 83 17.97 9.27 5.75
N GLU A 84 19.11 9.13 6.44
CA GLU A 84 19.45 10.00 7.56
C GLU A 84 19.53 11.48 7.15
N ASP A 85 20.00 11.76 5.93
CA ASP A 85 20.10 13.13 5.41
C ASP A 85 18.73 13.81 5.25
N ASP A 86 17.65 13.04 5.08
CA ASP A 86 16.30 13.58 5.00
C ASP A 86 15.75 14.01 6.38
N LEU A 87 16.34 13.50 7.47
CA LEU A 87 15.81 13.70 8.82
C LEU A 87 15.83 15.18 9.23
N GLU A 88 16.94 15.88 9.00
CA GLU A 88 17.05 17.30 9.36
C GLU A 88 15.98 18.13 8.66
N LYS A 89 15.75 17.85 7.37
CA LYS A 89 14.71 18.50 6.58
C LYS A 89 13.32 18.21 7.15
N LEU A 90 13.00 16.95 7.44
CA LEU A 90 11.69 16.56 7.99
C LEU A 90 11.40 17.22 9.35
N VAL A 91 12.40 17.28 10.22
CA VAL A 91 12.30 17.93 11.54
C VAL A 91 12.11 19.43 11.39
N THR A 92 12.86 20.06 10.48
CA THR A 92 12.78 21.51 10.23
C THR A 92 11.42 21.91 9.64
N GLU A 93 10.91 21.13 8.69
CA GLU A 93 9.61 21.38 8.04
C GLU A 93 8.43 21.24 9.02
N ARG A 94 8.47 20.25 9.91
CA ARG A 94 7.41 20.05 10.93
C ARG A 94 7.59 20.94 12.18
N GLY A 95 8.80 21.41 12.44
CA GLY A 95 9.13 22.28 13.57
C GLY A 95 8.68 21.70 14.91
N ARG A 96 7.98 22.51 15.71
CA ARG A 96 7.55 22.15 17.09
C ARG A 96 6.51 21.02 17.17
N GLN A 97 5.91 20.61 16.05
CA GLN A 97 4.95 19.49 16.00
C GLN A 97 5.62 18.15 15.71
N THR A 98 6.95 18.12 15.58
CA THR A 98 7.70 16.90 15.32
C THR A 98 7.63 15.97 16.53
N LEU A 99 7.21 14.73 16.28
CA LEU A 99 7.27 13.62 17.22
C LEU A 99 8.12 12.52 16.57
N LEU A 100 9.20 12.11 17.23
CA LEU A 100 10.11 11.07 16.76
C LEU A 100 9.95 9.82 17.63
N LEU A 101 9.98 8.65 16.97
CA LEU A 101 10.10 7.35 17.61
C LEU A 101 11.47 6.77 17.25
N VAL A 102 12.28 6.43 18.25
CA VAL A 102 13.57 5.77 18.06
C VAL A 102 13.43 4.32 18.49
N LEU A 103 13.72 3.41 17.56
CA LEU A 103 13.70 1.97 17.80
C LEU A 103 15.14 1.47 17.90
N ASP A 104 15.59 1.16 19.12
CA ASP A 104 16.92 0.59 19.36
C ASP A 104 16.84 -0.94 19.38
N ASN A 105 17.66 -1.59 18.55
CA ASN A 105 17.77 -3.06 18.44
C ASN A 105 16.47 -3.83 18.14
N VAL A 106 15.48 -3.21 17.47
CA VAL A 106 14.29 -3.93 16.96
C VAL A 106 14.64 -4.66 15.66
N THR A 107 14.63 -6.00 15.69
CA THR A 107 15.03 -6.85 14.55
C THR A 107 13.89 -7.69 13.97
N ASP A 108 12.79 -7.87 14.70
CA ASP A 108 11.62 -8.60 14.24
C ASP A 108 10.68 -7.69 13.42
N SER A 109 10.38 -8.11 12.19
CA SER A 109 9.46 -7.41 11.28
C SER A 109 8.05 -7.25 11.85
N HIS A 110 7.58 -8.17 12.71
CA HIS A 110 6.29 -8.05 13.34
C HIS A 110 6.26 -6.90 14.36
N ASN A 111 7.28 -6.82 15.22
CA ASN A 111 7.42 -5.75 16.19
C ASN A 111 7.60 -4.39 15.50
N LEU A 112 8.42 -4.33 14.44
CA LEU A 112 8.58 -3.11 13.65
C LEU A 112 7.26 -2.62 13.06
N GLY A 113 6.39 -3.54 12.61
CA GLY A 113 5.08 -3.19 12.05
C GLY A 113 4.01 -2.82 13.08
N ALA A 114 4.23 -3.11 14.36
CA ALA A 114 3.29 -2.84 15.44
C ALA A 114 3.57 -1.51 16.18
N CYS A 115 4.80 -0.99 16.06
CA CYS A 115 5.21 0.32 16.57
C CYS A 115 4.63 1.47 15.75
#